data_AF-I0QUK5-F1
#
_entry.id   AF-I0QUK5-F1
#
_cell.length_a   1.000
_cell.length_b   1.000
_cell.length_c   1.000
_cell.angle_alpha   90.00
_cell.angle_beta   90.00
_cell.angle_gamma   90.00
#
_symmetry.space_group_name_H-M   'P 1'
#
loop_
_entity.id
_entity.type
_entity.pdbx_description
1 polymer ?
#
loop_
_entity_poly.entity_id
_entity_poly.type
_entity_poly.pdbx_seq_one_letter_code
_entity_poly.pdbx_strand_id
1 'polypeptide(L)' 'MKLNFENQVALVTGAASGMGLAAAKAYAMAEMMKEVPMRRLGRAEEVADAVIWLCSPASSFIIGHALPVDGGYTVR' A
#
# COMPACT_ATOMS: atom_id res chain seq x y z
N MET A 1 17.13 -9.77 -1.01
CA MET A 1 16.52 -10.93 -0.34
C MET A 1 15.04 -10.64 -0.16
N LYS A 2 14.14 -11.37 -0.85
CA LYS A 2 12.68 -11.22 -0.65
C LYS A 2 12.28 -12.09 0.53
N LEU A 3 11.74 -11.49 1.58
CA LEU A 3 11.12 -12.23 2.69
C LEU A 3 9.73 -12.69 2.22
N ASN A 4 9.40 -13.97 2.43
CA ASN A 4 8.09 -14.56 2.14
C ASN A 4 7.54 -15.17 3.44
N PHE A 5 6.28 -14.84 3.77
CA PHE A 5 5.61 -15.24 5.01
C PHE A 5 4.33 -16.08 4.77
N GLU A 6 4.11 -16.60 3.56
CA GLU A 6 2.94 -17.44 3.28
C GLU A 6 2.92 -18.70 4.17
N ASN A 7 1.79 -18.93 4.85
CA ASN A 7 1.56 -20.05 5.77
C ASN A 7 2.56 -20.14 6.93
N GLN A 8 3.11 -19.01 7.37
CA GLN A 8 4.04 -18.94 8.49
C GLN A 8 3.42 -18.23 9.70
N VAL A 9 3.67 -18.79 10.89
CA VAL A 9 3.38 -18.13 12.18
C VAL A 9 4.70 -17.60 12.74
N ALA A 10 4.76 -16.29 13.01
CA ALA A 10 5.93 -15.65 13.59
C ALA A 10 5.65 -15.20 15.04
N LEU A 11 6.47 -15.67 15.99
CA LEU A 11 6.51 -15.12 17.35
C LEU A 11 7.60 -14.05 17.42
N VAL A 12 7.20 -12.77 17.52
CA VAL A 12 8.15 -11.66 17.60
C VAL A 12 8.30 -11.21 19.06
N THR A 13 9.42 -11.56 19.69
CA THR A 13 9.81 -11.01 21.00
C THR A 13 10.67 -9.76 20.79
N GLY A 14 10.40 -8.67 21.53
CA GLY A 14 11.17 -7.41 21.39
C GLY A 14 10.73 -6.52 20.22
N ALA A 15 9.42 -6.45 19.91
CA ALA A 15 8.89 -5.65 18.81
C ALA A 15 8.99 -4.13 19.00
N ALA A 16 9.47 -3.65 20.15
CA ALA A 16 9.63 -2.21 20.39
C ALA A 16 10.83 -1.62 19.64
N SER A 17 11.88 -2.41 19.33
CA SER A 17 13.09 -1.90 18.66
C SER A 17 13.89 -3.02 17.97
N GLY A 18 14.95 -2.63 17.26
CA GLY A 18 15.91 -3.55 16.65
C GLY A 18 15.30 -4.51 15.62
N MET A 19 15.86 -5.73 15.56
CA MET A 19 15.42 -6.76 14.59
C MET A 19 13.99 -7.23 14.83
N GLY A 20 13.51 -7.26 16.08
CA GLY A 20 12.13 -7.61 16.40
C GLY A 20 11.13 -6.63 15.79
N LEU A 21 11.37 -5.32 15.95
CA LEU A 21 10.56 -4.29 15.29
C LEU A 21 10.62 -4.40 13.76
N ALA A 22 11.81 -4.63 13.19
CA ALA A 22 11.98 -4.76 11.75
C ALA A 22 11.17 -5.95 11.18
N ALA A 23 11.22 -7.11 11.86
CA ALA A 23 10.45 -8.28 11.49
C ALA A 23 8.94 -8.05 11.63
N ALA A 24 8.49 -7.43 12.72
CA ALA A 24 7.08 -7.08 12.92
C ALA A 24 6.56 -6.15 11.81
N LYS A 25 7.33 -5.10 11.45
CA LYS A 25 6.98 -4.19 10.35
C LYS A 25 6.93 -4.92 9.01
N ALA A 26 7.91 -5.76 8.71
CA ALA A 26 7.94 -6.52 7.45
C ALA A 26 6.74 -7.45 7.33
N TYR A 27 6.39 -8.15 8.41
CA TYR A 27 5.21 -9.01 8.45
C TYR A 27 3.91 -8.21 8.28
N ALA A 28 3.74 -7.11 9.03
CA ALA A 28 2.57 -6.24 8.91
C ALA A 28 2.40 -5.67 7.49
N MET A 29 3.49 -5.24 6.85
CA MET A 29 3.47 -4.77 5.46
C MET A 29 3.09 -5.90 4.49
N ALA A 30 3.58 -7.13 4.72
CA ALA A 30 3.23 -8.28 3.90
C ALA A 30 1.74 -8.63 3.99
N GLU A 31 1.16 -8.61 5.20
CA GLU A 31 -0.28 -8.82 5.38
C GLU A 31 -1.10 -7.70 4.74
N MET A 32 -0.72 -6.44 4.92
CA MET A 32 -1.41 -5.31 4.30
C MET A 32 -1.42 -5.41 2.76
N MET A 33 -0.34 -5.88 2.14
CA MET A 33 -0.28 -6.09 0.69
C MET A 33 -1.21 -7.19 0.18
N LYS A 34 -1.67 -8.14 1.02
CA LYS A 34 -2.67 -9.13 0.62
C LYS A 34 -4.05 -8.51 0.39
N GLU A 35 -4.31 -7.42 1.09
CA GLU A 35 -5.56 -6.67 1.02
C GLU A 35 -5.59 -5.69 -0.15
N VAL A 36 -4.45 -5.45 -0.82
CA VAL A 36 -4.41 -4.67 -2.06
C VAL A 36 -4.52 -5.62 -3.25
N PRO A 37 -5.57 -5.54 -4.10
CA PRO A 37 -5.69 -6.39 -5.28
C PRO A 37 -4.47 -6.42 -6.20
N MET A 38 -3.78 -5.29 -6.37
CA MET A 38 -2.52 -5.21 -7.13
C MET A 38 -1.31 -5.87 -6.44
N ARG A 39 -1.44 -6.36 -5.20
CA ARG A 39 -0.43 -7.10 -4.43
C ARG A 39 0.93 -6.39 -4.30
N ARG A 40 0.90 -5.06 -4.22
CA ARG A 40 2.09 -4.23 -3.99
C ARG A 40 1.70 -2.90 -3.33
N LEU A 41 2.70 -2.25 -2.74
CA LEU A 41 2.56 -0.85 -2.34
C LEU A 41 2.51 0.05 -3.58
N GLY A 42 1.66 1.07 -3.50
CA GLY A 42 1.67 2.19 -4.42
C GLY A 42 2.94 3.03 -4.23
N ARG A 43 3.40 3.65 -5.31
CA ARG A 43 4.48 4.63 -5.27
C ARG A 43 3.91 6.04 -5.20
N ALA A 44 4.66 6.97 -4.62
CA ALA A 44 4.22 8.36 -4.47
C ALA A 44 3.93 9.02 -5.84
N GLU A 45 4.68 8.63 -6.87
CA GLU A 45 4.51 9.14 -8.23
C GLU A 45 3.15 8.78 -8.82
N GLU A 46 2.58 7.63 -8.46
CA GLU A 46 1.27 7.20 -8.97
C GLU A 46 0.14 8.10 -8.44
N VAL A 47 0.28 8.60 -7.20
CA VAL A 47 -0.64 9.60 -6.65
C VAL A 47 -0.40 10.96 -7.31
N ALA A 48 0.87 11.34 -7.50
CA ALA A 48 1.22 12.60 -8.14
C ALA A 48 0.69 12.67 -9.58
N ASP A 49 0.82 11.60 -10.36
CA ASP A 49 0.31 11.51 -11.73
C ASP A 49 -1.21 11.68 -11.78
N ALA A 50 -1.95 11.07 -10.84
CA ALA A 50 -3.40 11.25 -10.73
C ALA A 50 -3.78 12.70 -10.40
N VAL A 51 -3.03 13.36 -9.51
CA VAL A 51 -3.22 14.78 -9.18
C VAL A 51 -2.93 15.66 -10.40
N ILE A 52 -1.84 15.40 -11.12
CA ILE A 52 -1.50 16.14 -12.35
C ILE A 52 -2.62 16.01 -13.39
N TRP A 53 -3.17 14.81 -13.56
CA TRP A 53 -4.31 14.60 -14.45
C TRP A 53 -5.57 15.36 -14.01
N LEU A 54 -5.89 15.37 -12.70
CA LEU A 54 -6.99 16.16 -12.13
C LEU A 54 -6.79 17.68 -12.29
N CYS A 55 -5.55 18.15 -12.37
CA CYS A 55 -5.24 19.55 -12.66
C CYS A 55 -5.23 19.88 -14.17
N SER A 56 -5.38 18.88 -15.04
CA SER A 56 -5.32 19.05 -16.49
C SER A 56 -6.70 19.30 -17.11
N PRO A 57 -6.77 19.88 -18.34
CA PRO A 57 -8.05 20.04 -19.06
C PRO A 57 -8.81 18.73 -19.30
N ALA A 58 -8.13 17.58 -19.25
CA ALA A 58 -8.75 16.26 -19.47
C ALA A 58 -9.78 15.88 -18.40
N SER A 59 -9.78 16.54 -17.25
CA SER A 59 -10.73 16.32 -16.15
C SER A 59 -11.74 17.47 -15.97
N SER A 60 -11.90 18.33 -16.98
CA SER A 60 -12.67 19.60 -16.91
C SER A 60 -14.15 19.51 -16.48
N PHE A 61 -14.75 18.32 -16.46
CA PHE A 61 -16.13 18.10 -16.00
C PHE A 61 -16.24 17.25 -14.73
N ILE A 62 -15.11 17.00 -14.05
CA ILE A 62 -15.04 16.21 -12.83
C ILE A 62 -14.92 17.18 -11.65
N ILE A 63 -15.91 17.13 -10.75
CA ILE A 63 -15.94 17.91 -9.51
C ILE A 63 -16.60 17.09 -8.40
N GLY A 64 -16.13 17.28 -7.17
CA GLY A 64 -16.72 16.65 -5.97
C GLY A 64 -16.56 15.13 -5.90
N HIS A 65 -15.75 14.53 -6.76
CA HIS A 65 -15.52 13.09 -6.81
C HIS A 65 -14.24 12.70 -6.04
N ALA A 66 -14.32 11.65 -5.22
CA ALA A 66 -13.15 11.03 -4.62
C ALA A 66 -12.60 9.97 -5.57
N LEU A 67 -11.40 10.19 -6.11
CA LEU A 67 -10.72 9.25 -7.01
C LEU A 67 -9.76 8.36 -6.19
N PRO A 68 -10.08 7.07 -5.95
CA PRO A 68 -9.18 6.17 -5.23
C PRO A 68 -7.95 5.83 -6.08
N VAL A 69 -6.75 5.99 -5.50
CA VAL A 69 -5.45 5.64 -6.08
C VAL A 69 -4.74 4.68 -5.12
N ASP A 70 -5.29 3.49 -4.96
CA ASP A 70 -4.96 2.58 -3.85
C ASP A 70 -4.71 1.12 -4.28
N GLY A 71 -4.56 0.88 -5.57
CA GLY A 71 -4.35 -0.46 -6.11
C GLY A 71 -5.56 -1.39 -5.97
N GLY A 72 -6.77 -0.83 -5.84
CA GLY A 72 -8.04 -1.54 -5.75
C GLY A 72 -8.49 -1.83 -4.32
N TYR A 73 -7.81 -1.29 -3.31
CA TYR A 73 -8.11 -1.56 -1.90
C TYR A 73 -9.55 -1.17 -1.53
N THR A 74 -10.04 -0.04 -2.02
CA THR A 74 -11.39 0.48 -1.74
C THR A 74 -12.53 -0.40 -2.28
N VAL A 75 -12.28 -1.24 -3.30
CA VAL A 75 -13.34 -1.95 -4.05
C VAL A 75 -13.30 -3.47 -3.91
N ARG A 76 -12.45 -3.99 -3.03
CA ARG A 76 -12.27 -5.43 -2.82
C ARG A 76 -13.36 -6.08 -1.96
#